data_AF-A0A7H9K385-F1
#
_entry.id   AF-A0A7H9K385-F1
#
_cell.length_a   1.000
_cell.length_b   1.000
_cell.length_c   1.000
_cell.angle_alpha   90.00
_cell.angle_beta   90.00
_cell.angle_gamma   90.00
#
_symmetry.space_group_name_H-M   'P 1'
#
loop_
_entity.id
_entity.type
_entity.pdbx_description
1 polymer ?
#
loop_
_entity_poly.entity_id
_entity_poly.type
_entity_poly.pdbx_seq_one_letter_code
_entity_poly.pdbx_strand_id
1 'polypeptide(L)'
;MRFSTQMMYQQNMRGITSSQAEWMKYGEQMSTGKRVVNPSDDPIAASQAVVLSQAQAQNSQYTLARTFATQKVSLEESVLSQVTTAIQNAQEKIVYASNGTLSDDDRASLATDIQGLRDQLLNLANTTDGNGRYIFAGYKTESAPFSEAKGEYVGGTESIKQQVDASRSMVIGHTGDKIFNSITSNAVAEPDGSDSETSLFAMLDSAIAALKTPVADSEADKETAAAALDKTNRGLKNSLNNVLTVCAELGTQLNELESLDSLGSDRALGQTQQMSDLVDVDWNATISSYIMQQTALQASYKAFTDMQGLSLFQLNK
;
A
#
# COMPACT_ATOMS: atom_id res chain seq x y z
N MET A 1 57.40 53.96 -1.73
CA MET A 1 56.79 53.44 -2.97
C MET A 1 56.81 51.91 -3.12
N ARG A 2 57.81 51.15 -2.62
CA ARG A 2 57.81 49.66 -2.70
C ARG A 2 56.70 48.98 -1.89
N PHE A 3 56.26 49.59 -0.79
CA PHE A 3 55.17 49.04 0.04
C PHE A 3 53.79 49.19 -0.65
N SER A 4 53.56 50.26 -1.41
CA SER A 4 52.28 50.46 -2.11
C SER A 4 52.17 49.64 -3.40
N THR A 5 53.26 49.39 -4.12
CA THR A 5 53.25 48.49 -5.30
C THR A 5 53.04 47.03 -4.92
N GLN A 6 53.65 46.54 -3.83
CA GLN A 6 53.38 45.21 -3.29
C GLN A 6 51.90 45.06 -2.88
N MET A 7 51.35 46.07 -2.21
CA MET A 7 49.96 46.08 -1.75
C MET A 7 48.96 46.12 -2.92
N MET A 8 49.24 46.92 -3.95
CA MET A 8 48.43 47.00 -5.17
C MET A 8 48.50 45.72 -5.99
N TYR A 9 49.67 45.08 -6.09
CA TYR A 9 49.81 43.76 -6.72
C TYR A 9 49.01 42.69 -5.97
N GLN A 10 49.12 42.64 -4.63
CA GLN A 10 48.36 41.71 -3.81
C GLN A 10 46.85 41.93 -3.90
N GLN A 11 46.39 43.18 -3.98
CA GLN A 11 44.98 43.50 -4.15
C GLN A 11 44.44 43.06 -5.51
N ASN A 12 45.19 43.29 -6.60
CA ASN A 12 44.84 42.80 -7.94
C ASN A 12 44.85 41.27 -8.02
N MET A 13 45.85 40.62 -7.40
CA MET A 13 45.93 39.16 -7.35
C MET A 13 44.74 38.56 -6.59
N ARG A 14 44.33 39.15 -5.46
CA ARG A 14 43.12 38.73 -4.74
C ARG A 14 41.88 38.86 -5.62
N GLY A 15 41.75 39.97 -6.35
CA GLY A 15 40.66 40.18 -7.30
C GLY A 15 40.60 39.12 -8.40
N ILE A 16 41.75 38.77 -8.99
CA ILE A 16 41.84 37.70 -9.99
C ILE A 16 41.43 36.36 -9.39
N THR A 17 41.96 36.00 -8.21
CA THR A 17 41.62 34.72 -7.56
C THR A 17 40.15 34.64 -7.14
N SER A 18 39.55 35.75 -6.69
CA SER A 18 38.11 35.79 -6.40
C SER A 18 37.28 35.67 -7.68
N SER A 19 37.69 36.34 -8.76
CA SER A 19 36.97 36.25 -10.03
C SER A 19 37.03 34.86 -10.64
N GLN A 20 38.18 34.19 -10.54
CA GLN A 20 38.37 32.81 -10.96
C GLN A 20 37.48 31.86 -10.14
N ALA A 21 37.39 32.06 -8.82
CA ALA A 21 36.52 31.26 -7.95
C ALA A 21 35.04 31.41 -8.32
N GLU A 22 34.56 32.64 -8.56
CA GLU A 22 33.18 32.89 -9.01
C GLU A 22 32.89 32.28 -10.39
N TRP A 23 33.84 32.34 -11.33
CA TRP A 23 33.68 31.72 -12.65
C TRP A 23 33.57 30.19 -12.55
N MET A 24 34.42 29.56 -11.73
CA MET A 24 34.34 28.13 -11.45
C MET A 24 33.02 27.76 -10.77
N LYS A 25 32.52 28.59 -9.84
CA LYS A 25 31.23 28.38 -9.18
C LYS A 25 30.07 28.38 -10.19
N TYR A 26 29.97 29.37 -11.08
CA TYR A 26 28.93 29.38 -12.10
C TYR A 26 29.08 28.21 -13.09
N GLY A 27 30.32 27.81 -13.38
CA GLY A 27 30.60 26.60 -14.16
C GLY A 27 30.10 25.32 -13.49
N GLU A 28 30.28 25.19 -12.17
CA GLU A 28 29.75 24.07 -11.36
C GLU A 28 28.21 24.07 -11.33
N GLN A 29 27.59 25.23 -11.14
CA GLN A 29 26.12 25.36 -11.19
C GLN A 29 25.57 24.99 -12.57
N MET A 30 26.26 25.39 -13.64
CA MET A 30 25.91 25.04 -15.01
C MET A 30 26.15 23.54 -15.30
N SER A 31 27.14 22.91 -14.68
CA SER A 31 27.38 21.48 -14.85
C SER A 31 26.41 20.60 -14.06
N THR A 32 26.00 21.04 -12.87
CA THR A 32 25.12 20.26 -11.97
C THR A 32 23.64 20.57 -12.18
N GLY A 33 23.32 21.70 -12.80
CA GLY A 33 21.96 22.23 -12.89
C GLY A 33 21.42 22.74 -11.55
N LYS A 34 22.27 22.87 -10.52
CA LYS A 34 21.87 23.27 -9.17
C LYS A 34 22.54 24.59 -8.79
N ARG A 35 21.74 25.55 -8.32
CA ARG A 35 22.24 26.80 -7.73
C ARG A 35 22.91 26.55 -6.37
N VAL A 36 22.40 25.59 -5.60
CA VAL A 36 22.89 25.23 -4.27
C VAL A 36 23.56 23.86 -4.35
N VAL A 37 24.89 23.83 -4.42
CA VAL A 37 25.68 22.59 -4.46
C VAL A 37 26.27 22.29 -3.10
N ASN A 38 26.82 23.32 -2.44
CA ASN A 38 27.36 23.23 -1.10
C ASN A 38 26.45 23.96 -0.10
N PRO A 39 26.36 23.51 1.16
CA PRO A 39 25.63 24.25 2.20
C PRO A 39 26.10 25.69 2.40
N SER A 40 27.36 25.99 2.05
CA SER A 40 27.93 27.34 2.09
C SER A 40 27.39 28.27 1.00
N ASP A 41 26.78 27.76 -0.09
CA ASP A 41 26.24 28.59 -1.16
C ASP A 41 24.97 29.33 -0.73
N ASP A 42 24.12 28.66 0.05
CA ASP A 42 22.89 29.18 0.62
C ASP A 42 22.45 28.29 1.80
N PRO A 43 22.90 28.60 3.04
CA PRO A 43 22.62 27.76 4.21
C PRO A 43 21.12 27.59 4.50
N ILE A 44 20.30 28.58 4.15
CA ILE A 44 18.85 28.56 4.38
C ILE A 44 18.20 27.61 3.37
N ALA A 45 18.47 27.80 2.08
CA ALA A 45 17.93 26.92 1.04
C ALA A 45 18.42 25.48 1.23
N ALA A 46 19.69 25.27 1.61
CA ALA A 46 20.24 23.95 1.90
C ALA A 46 19.50 23.27 3.07
N SER A 47 19.24 23.99 4.17
CA SER A 47 18.50 23.42 5.30
C SER A 47 17.04 23.07 4.93
N GLN A 48 16.37 23.92 4.15
CA GLN A 48 14.99 23.66 3.71
C GLN A 48 14.93 22.47 2.73
N ALA A 49 15.91 22.37 1.83
CA ALA A 49 16.02 21.25 0.89
C ALA A 49 16.17 19.91 1.63
N VAL A 50 16.94 19.85 2.73
CA VAL A 50 17.06 18.61 3.53
C VAL A 50 15.72 18.18 4.13
N VAL A 51 14.99 19.12 4.75
CA VAL A 51 13.66 18.84 5.32
C VAL A 51 12.69 18.35 4.25
N LEU A 52 12.71 19.00 3.09
CA LEU A 52 11.86 18.65 1.96
C LEU A 52 12.20 17.28 1.37
N SER A 53 13.48 16.96 1.25
CA SER A 53 13.95 15.64 0.81
C SER A 53 13.50 14.53 1.76
N GLN A 54 13.54 14.78 3.08
CA GLN A 54 13.01 13.85 4.07
C GLN A 54 11.50 13.63 3.89
N ALA A 55 10.73 14.72 3.68
CA ALA A 55 9.30 14.63 3.43
C ALA A 55 8.97 13.87 2.13
N GLN A 56 9.76 14.07 1.06
CA GLN A 56 9.64 13.32 -0.20
C GLN A 56 9.89 11.82 0.03
N ALA A 57 10.97 11.46 0.73
CA ALA A 57 11.29 10.07 1.03
C ALA A 57 10.18 9.39 1.84
N GLN A 58 9.61 10.09 2.83
CA GLN A 58 8.48 9.59 3.60
C GLN A 58 7.24 9.39 2.72
N ASN A 59 6.93 10.35 1.85
CA ASN A 59 5.79 10.23 0.93
C ASN A 59 5.97 9.05 -0.04
N SER A 60 7.17 8.83 -0.57
CA SER A 60 7.49 7.67 -1.41
C SER A 60 7.31 6.34 -0.66
N GLN A 61 7.68 6.27 0.62
CA GLN A 61 7.43 5.09 1.44
C GLN A 61 5.93 4.80 1.58
N TYR A 62 5.11 5.83 1.79
CA TYR A 62 3.65 5.68 1.85
C TYR A 62 3.05 5.29 0.50
N THR A 63 3.57 5.78 -0.63
CA THR A 63 3.15 5.33 -1.97
C THR A 63 3.38 3.83 -2.14
N LEU A 64 4.56 3.33 -1.78
CA LEU A 64 4.85 1.89 -1.81
C LEU A 64 3.92 1.09 -0.89
N ALA A 65 3.68 1.61 0.32
CA ALA A 65 2.76 1.00 1.27
C ALA A 65 1.32 0.94 0.74
N ARG A 66 0.83 2.00 0.09
CA ARG A 66 -0.50 2.02 -0.55
C ARG A 66 -0.59 1.05 -1.71
N THR A 67 0.43 0.99 -2.57
CA THR A 67 0.46 0.01 -3.68
C THR A 67 0.35 -1.43 -3.14
N PHE A 68 1.10 -1.76 -2.09
CA PHE A 68 1.01 -3.08 -1.45
C PHE A 68 -0.37 -3.33 -0.81
N ALA A 69 -0.89 -2.33 -0.09
CA ALA A 69 -2.23 -2.40 0.51
C ALA A 69 -3.31 -2.65 -0.55
N THR A 70 -3.32 -1.88 -1.64
CA THR A 70 -4.27 -2.03 -2.75
C THR A 70 -4.20 -3.45 -3.32
N GLN A 71 -3.01 -3.97 -3.61
CA GLN A 71 -2.86 -5.34 -4.12
C GLN A 71 -3.44 -6.40 -3.19
N LYS A 72 -3.20 -6.27 -1.87
CA LYS A 72 -3.70 -7.22 -0.88
C LYS A 72 -5.22 -7.13 -0.71
N VAL A 73 -5.75 -5.92 -0.53
CA VAL A 73 -7.18 -5.66 -0.36
C VAL A 73 -7.98 -6.07 -1.61
N SER A 74 -7.48 -5.79 -2.81
CA SER A 74 -8.15 -6.21 -4.06
C SER A 74 -8.15 -7.73 -4.24
N LEU A 75 -7.07 -8.42 -3.86
CA LEU A 75 -7.04 -9.89 -3.88
C LEU A 75 -8.06 -10.46 -2.89
N GLU A 76 -8.10 -9.91 -1.68
CA GLU A 76 -9.05 -10.32 -0.66
C GLU A 76 -10.51 -10.12 -1.12
N GLU A 77 -10.84 -8.95 -1.66
CA GLU A 77 -12.17 -8.65 -2.20
C GLU A 77 -12.58 -9.63 -3.31
N SER A 78 -11.67 -9.93 -4.25
CA SER A 78 -11.93 -10.88 -5.33
C SER A 78 -12.24 -12.29 -4.82
N VAL A 79 -11.53 -12.74 -3.79
CA VAL A 79 -11.77 -14.05 -3.16
C VAL A 79 -13.10 -14.03 -2.40
N LEU A 80 -13.39 -12.97 -1.64
CA LEU A 80 -14.64 -12.86 -0.89
C LEU A 80 -15.88 -12.75 -1.80
N SER A 81 -15.74 -12.18 -2.99
CA SER A 81 -16.79 -12.21 -4.02
C SER A 81 -17.11 -13.64 -4.49
N GLN A 82 -16.08 -14.48 -4.66
CA GLN A 82 -16.26 -15.90 -4.98
C GLN A 82 -16.85 -16.68 -3.80
N VAL A 83 -16.44 -16.38 -2.57
CA VAL A 83 -17.03 -16.94 -1.35
C VAL A 83 -18.52 -16.58 -1.26
N THR A 84 -18.88 -15.32 -1.51
CA THR A 84 -20.27 -14.85 -1.53
C THR A 84 -21.12 -15.69 -2.48
N THR A 85 -20.63 -15.91 -3.71
CA THR A 85 -21.32 -16.71 -4.72
C THR A 85 -21.48 -18.17 -4.27
N ALA A 86 -20.42 -18.76 -3.69
CA ALA A 86 -20.46 -20.13 -3.21
C ALA A 86 -21.43 -20.33 -2.03
N ILE A 87 -21.50 -19.37 -1.10
CA ILE A 87 -22.47 -19.39 0.00
C ILE A 87 -23.91 -19.29 -0.54
N GLN A 88 -24.17 -18.41 -1.52
CA GLN A 88 -25.49 -18.29 -2.14
C GLN A 88 -25.93 -19.58 -2.84
N ASN A 89 -25.02 -20.23 -3.57
CA ASN A 89 -25.29 -21.55 -4.18
C ASN A 89 -25.59 -22.61 -3.11
N ALA A 90 -24.86 -22.59 -1.99
CA ALA A 90 -25.14 -23.50 -0.88
C ALA A 90 -26.52 -23.23 -0.27
N GLN A 91 -26.91 -21.97 -0.09
CA GLN A 91 -28.25 -21.60 0.38
C GLN A 91 -29.34 -22.11 -0.56
N GLU A 92 -29.18 -21.98 -1.88
CA GLU A 92 -30.13 -22.51 -2.86
C GLU A 92 -30.29 -24.03 -2.73
N LYS A 93 -29.18 -24.76 -2.64
CA LYS A 93 -29.18 -26.21 -2.45
C LYS A 93 -29.82 -26.63 -1.14
N ILE A 94 -29.55 -25.91 -0.04
CA ILE A 94 -30.16 -26.17 1.27
C ILE A 94 -31.67 -25.92 1.23
N VAL A 95 -32.13 -24.82 0.61
CA VAL A 95 -33.57 -24.55 0.46
C VAL A 95 -34.26 -25.64 -0.35
N TYR A 96 -33.64 -26.10 -1.44
CA TYR A 96 -34.17 -27.22 -2.22
C TYR A 96 -34.21 -28.52 -1.40
N ALA A 97 -33.16 -28.77 -0.60
CA ALA A 97 -33.07 -29.94 0.26
C ALA A 97 -34.07 -29.95 1.42
N SER A 98 -34.56 -28.77 1.85
CA SER A 98 -35.65 -28.65 2.84
C SER A 98 -37.01 -29.11 2.31
N ASN A 99 -37.11 -29.52 1.05
CA ASN A 99 -38.33 -30.14 0.52
C ASN A 99 -38.52 -31.55 1.10
N GLY A 100 -39.52 -31.72 1.96
CA GLY A 100 -39.81 -32.98 2.66
C GLY A 100 -40.30 -34.14 1.78
N THR A 101 -40.47 -33.94 0.46
CA THR A 101 -40.88 -35.01 -0.46
C THR A 101 -39.72 -35.71 -1.16
N LEU A 102 -38.48 -35.34 -0.89
CA LEU A 102 -37.30 -35.93 -1.53
C LEU A 102 -37.06 -37.37 -1.05
N SER A 103 -36.61 -38.23 -1.96
CA SER A 103 -36.15 -39.57 -1.61
C SER A 103 -34.79 -39.54 -0.92
N ASP A 104 -34.41 -40.61 -0.21
CA ASP A 104 -33.08 -40.70 0.40
C ASP A 104 -31.95 -40.67 -0.65
N ASP A 105 -32.18 -41.19 -1.85
CA ASP A 105 -31.23 -41.10 -2.97
C ASP A 105 -31.07 -39.66 -3.49
N ASP A 106 -32.17 -38.89 -3.58
CA ASP A 106 -32.12 -37.46 -3.95
C ASP A 106 -31.37 -36.66 -2.88
N ARG A 107 -31.62 -36.94 -1.60
CA ARG A 107 -30.95 -36.29 -0.47
C ARG A 107 -29.45 -36.61 -0.44
N ALA A 108 -29.06 -37.86 -0.70
CA ALA A 108 -27.66 -38.25 -0.83
C ALA A 108 -26.95 -37.54 -2.00
N SER A 109 -27.66 -37.33 -3.11
CA SER A 109 -27.16 -36.56 -4.26
C SER A 109 -26.93 -35.08 -3.89
N LEU A 110 -27.88 -34.46 -3.17
CA LEU A 110 -27.73 -33.09 -2.67
C LEU A 110 -26.62 -32.95 -1.64
N ALA A 111 -26.41 -33.97 -0.78
CA ALA A 111 -25.27 -34.00 0.13
C ALA A 111 -23.94 -33.96 -0.62
N THR A 112 -23.86 -34.60 -1.79
CA THR A 112 -22.68 -34.59 -2.66
C THR A 112 -22.47 -33.21 -3.29
N ASP A 113 -23.53 -32.57 -3.77
CA ASP A 113 -23.48 -31.19 -4.28
C ASP A 113 -22.98 -30.20 -3.21
N ILE A 114 -23.53 -30.29 -2.00
CA ILE A 114 -23.16 -29.42 -0.86
C ILE A 114 -21.72 -29.71 -0.42
N GLN A 115 -21.27 -30.97 -0.44
CA GLN A 115 -19.88 -31.31 -0.20
C GLN A 115 -18.94 -30.61 -1.19
N GLY A 116 -19.28 -30.60 -2.48
CA GLY A 116 -18.49 -29.89 -3.49
C GLY A 116 -18.40 -28.38 -3.23
N LEU A 117 -19.50 -27.75 -2.81
CA LEU A 117 -19.52 -26.33 -2.44
C LEU A 117 -18.70 -26.06 -1.16
N ARG A 118 -18.77 -26.96 -0.18
CA ARG A 118 -17.97 -26.89 1.05
C ARG A 118 -16.47 -26.99 0.75
N ASP A 119 -16.09 -27.90 -0.14
CA ASP A 119 -14.69 -28.08 -0.55
C ASP A 119 -14.19 -26.87 -1.38
N GLN A 120 -15.06 -26.29 -2.23
CA GLN A 120 -14.77 -25.03 -2.92
C GLN A 120 -14.53 -23.88 -1.93
N LEU A 121 -15.39 -23.73 -0.93
CA LEU A 121 -15.24 -22.70 0.11
C LEU A 121 -13.95 -22.91 0.92
N LEU A 122 -13.59 -24.15 1.22
CA LEU A 122 -12.36 -24.47 1.93
C LEU A 122 -11.12 -24.10 1.10
N ASN A 123 -11.15 -24.39 -0.21
CA ASN A 123 -10.08 -23.97 -1.12
C ASN A 123 -9.94 -22.45 -1.19
N LEU A 124 -11.06 -21.72 -1.24
CA LEU A 124 -11.07 -20.25 -1.20
C LEU A 124 -10.52 -19.73 0.14
N ALA A 125 -10.90 -20.34 1.26
CA ALA A 125 -10.40 -19.98 2.59
C ALA A 125 -8.91 -20.29 2.78
N ASN A 126 -8.36 -21.21 1.99
CA ASN A 126 -6.94 -21.52 1.90
C ASN A 126 -6.26 -20.88 0.67
N THR A 127 -6.78 -19.78 0.14
CA THR A 127 -6.16 -19.07 -0.99
C THR A 127 -4.78 -18.53 -0.60
N THR A 128 -3.83 -18.67 -1.53
CA THR A 128 -2.49 -18.08 -1.43
C THR A 128 -2.33 -16.86 -2.34
N ASP A 129 -1.42 -15.96 -1.99
CA ASP A 129 -0.94 -14.94 -2.91
C ASP A 129 -0.02 -15.55 -4.00
N GLY A 130 0.42 -14.72 -4.94
CA GLY A 130 1.33 -15.14 -6.02
C GLY A 130 2.70 -15.66 -5.56
N ASN A 131 3.03 -15.54 -4.28
CA ASN A 131 4.26 -16.07 -3.67
C ASN A 131 4.01 -17.31 -2.80
N GLY A 132 2.80 -17.89 -2.85
CA GLY A 132 2.43 -19.08 -2.07
C GLY A 132 2.11 -18.80 -0.60
N ARG A 133 1.90 -17.53 -0.21
CA ARG A 133 1.56 -17.17 1.17
C ARG A 133 0.05 -17.12 1.37
N TYR A 134 -0.46 -17.80 2.39
CA TYR A 134 -1.89 -17.82 2.69
C TYR A 134 -2.41 -16.45 3.13
N ILE A 135 -3.45 -15.96 2.48
CA ILE A 135 -3.94 -14.58 2.67
C ILE A 135 -4.78 -14.42 3.94
N PHE A 136 -5.48 -15.47 4.37
CA PHE A 136 -6.34 -15.46 5.56
C PHE A 136 -5.66 -16.02 6.83
N ALA A 137 -4.35 -16.29 6.77
CA ALA A 137 -3.60 -16.87 7.89
C ALA A 137 -3.03 -15.82 8.87
N GLY A 138 -3.37 -14.55 8.71
CA GLY A 138 -2.74 -13.46 9.46
C GLY A 138 -1.22 -13.49 9.26
N TYR A 139 -0.45 -13.42 10.35
CA TYR A 139 1.02 -13.51 10.27
C TYR A 139 1.56 -14.95 10.10
N LYS A 140 0.72 -16.00 10.14
CA LYS A 140 1.14 -17.40 9.94
C LYS A 140 1.05 -17.82 8.47
N THR A 141 1.67 -17.05 7.57
CA THR A 141 1.43 -17.15 6.12
C THR A 141 1.96 -18.42 5.45
N GLU A 142 2.78 -19.22 6.13
CA GLU A 142 3.45 -20.41 5.57
C GLU A 142 2.66 -21.72 5.79
N SER A 143 1.57 -21.66 6.55
CA SER A 143 0.71 -22.81 6.85
C SER A 143 -0.74 -22.53 6.47
N ALA A 144 -1.43 -23.53 5.94
CA ALA A 144 -2.85 -23.41 5.58
C ALA A 144 -3.68 -22.96 6.80
N PRO A 145 -4.48 -21.89 6.68
CA PRO A 145 -5.27 -21.36 7.79
C PRO A 145 -6.43 -22.27 8.21
N PHE A 146 -6.94 -23.13 7.32
CA PHE A 146 -8.05 -24.05 7.60
C PHE A 146 -7.64 -25.51 7.38
N SER A 147 -7.98 -26.37 8.34
CA SER A 147 -7.71 -27.81 8.26
C SER A 147 -8.59 -28.50 7.21
N GLU A 148 -8.02 -29.43 6.44
CA GLU A 148 -8.77 -30.12 5.38
C GLU A 148 -9.93 -30.96 5.91
N ALA A 149 -9.72 -31.61 7.06
CA ALA A 149 -10.69 -32.55 7.62
C ALA A 149 -11.99 -31.87 8.09
N LYS A 150 -11.89 -30.73 8.78
CA LYS A 150 -13.03 -30.12 9.49
C LYS A 150 -13.22 -28.62 9.21
N GLY A 151 -12.31 -27.98 8.46
CA GLY A 151 -12.34 -26.53 8.31
C GLY A 151 -12.08 -25.81 9.63
N GLU A 152 -11.28 -26.40 10.53
CA GLU A 152 -10.90 -25.74 11.78
C GLU A 152 -9.83 -24.68 11.50
N TYR A 153 -10.00 -23.48 12.06
CA TYR A 153 -9.04 -22.39 11.87
C TYR A 153 -7.79 -22.60 12.74
N VAL A 154 -6.63 -22.64 12.10
CA VAL A 154 -5.31 -22.81 12.73
C VAL A 154 -4.34 -21.66 12.41
N GLY A 155 -4.84 -20.61 11.76
CA GLY A 155 -4.08 -19.42 11.38
C GLY A 155 -3.66 -18.52 12.55
N GLY A 156 -3.19 -17.32 12.22
CA GLY A 156 -2.85 -16.27 13.19
C GLY A 156 -4.09 -15.51 13.66
N THR A 157 -4.05 -14.94 14.86
CA THR A 157 -5.17 -14.18 15.44
C THR A 157 -5.16 -12.69 15.10
N GLU A 158 -4.01 -12.19 14.64
CA GLU A 158 -3.80 -10.78 14.35
C GLU A 158 -3.96 -10.51 12.85
N SER A 159 -4.84 -9.54 12.53
CA SER A 159 -5.01 -9.03 11.18
C SER A 159 -3.80 -8.19 10.77
N ILE A 160 -3.43 -8.26 9.49
CA ILE A 160 -2.26 -7.53 8.98
C ILE A 160 -2.63 -6.06 8.84
N LYS A 161 -1.83 -5.17 9.42
CA LYS A 161 -2.00 -3.72 9.32
C LYS A 161 -0.83 -3.08 8.58
N GLN A 162 -1.13 -2.05 7.79
CA GLN A 162 -0.16 -1.27 7.05
C GLN A 162 -0.38 0.22 7.31
N GLN A 163 0.72 0.95 7.55
CA GLN A 163 0.68 2.41 7.58
C GLN A 163 0.76 2.95 6.15
N VAL A 164 -0.25 3.70 5.74
CA VAL A 164 -0.46 4.16 4.36
C VAL A 164 -0.41 5.69 4.20
N ASP A 165 -0.41 6.40 5.32
CA ASP A 165 -0.12 7.83 5.46
C ASP A 165 0.40 8.10 6.90
N ALA A 166 0.90 9.29 7.18
CA ALA A 166 1.45 9.71 8.46
C ALA A 166 0.46 9.50 9.62
N SER A 167 -0.83 9.74 9.39
CA SER A 167 -1.90 9.59 10.38
C SER A 167 -2.87 8.45 10.07
N ARG A 168 -2.55 7.55 9.13
CA ARG A 168 -3.46 6.49 8.69
C ARG A 168 -2.80 5.13 8.65
N SER A 169 -3.30 4.21 9.47
CA SER A 169 -2.99 2.78 9.43
C SER A 169 -4.25 1.98 9.16
N MET A 170 -4.18 1.07 8.18
CA MET A 170 -5.29 0.28 7.64
C MET A 170 -5.08 -1.21 7.88
N VAL A 171 -6.16 -1.97 8.08
CA VAL A 171 -6.12 -3.44 7.96
C VAL A 171 -6.09 -3.78 6.47
N ILE A 172 -5.14 -4.61 6.05
CA ILE A 172 -4.92 -4.98 4.64
C ILE A 172 -4.92 -6.50 4.44
N GLY A 173 -5.46 -7.23 5.40
CA GLY A 173 -5.50 -8.68 5.41
C GLY A 173 -6.24 -9.16 6.65
N HIS A 174 -7.52 -9.47 6.50
CA HIS A 174 -8.31 -10.04 7.59
C HIS A 174 -7.94 -11.51 7.81
N THR A 175 -8.13 -11.97 9.04
CA THR A 175 -7.87 -13.35 9.41
C THR A 175 -9.09 -14.20 9.09
N GLY A 176 -8.87 -15.47 8.74
CA GLY A 176 -9.92 -16.39 8.33
C GLY A 176 -10.98 -16.61 9.41
N ASP A 177 -10.61 -16.57 10.69
CA ASP A 177 -11.59 -16.65 11.79
C ASP A 177 -12.62 -15.52 11.73
N LYS A 178 -12.20 -14.29 11.42
CA LYS A 178 -13.09 -13.12 11.31
C LYS A 178 -14.03 -13.19 10.11
N ILE A 179 -13.68 -13.98 9.09
CA ILE A 179 -14.47 -14.09 7.86
C ILE A 179 -15.37 -15.32 7.91
N PHE A 180 -14.82 -16.49 8.24
CA PHE A 180 -15.48 -17.78 8.08
C PHE A 180 -15.99 -18.40 9.40
N ASN A 181 -15.53 -17.89 10.56
CA ASN A 181 -15.93 -18.37 11.89
C ASN A 181 -16.58 -17.27 12.75
N SER A 182 -17.11 -16.23 12.10
CA SER A 182 -17.76 -15.08 12.75
C SER A 182 -19.09 -14.76 12.09
N ILE A 183 -20.01 -14.23 12.89
CA ILE A 183 -21.33 -13.76 12.45
C ILE A 183 -21.51 -12.30 12.88
N THR A 184 -22.37 -11.57 12.18
CA THR A 184 -22.64 -10.16 12.49
C THR A 184 -23.40 -10.01 13.80
N SER A 185 -23.33 -8.82 14.41
CA SER A 185 -24.05 -8.52 15.66
C SER A 185 -25.58 -8.55 15.54
N ASN A 186 -26.11 -8.48 14.32
CA ASN A 186 -27.52 -8.59 14.00
C ASN A 186 -27.89 -9.98 13.44
N ALA A 187 -27.12 -11.02 13.79
CA ALA A 187 -27.39 -12.39 13.41
C ALA A 187 -28.83 -12.81 13.76
N VAL A 188 -29.44 -13.59 12.87
CA VAL A 188 -30.70 -14.25 13.13
C VAL A 188 -30.47 -15.31 14.22
N ALA A 189 -31.08 -15.09 15.39
CA ALA A 189 -30.97 -16.01 16.52
C ALA A 189 -31.67 -17.34 16.26
N GLU A 190 -31.22 -18.39 16.95
CA GLU A 190 -31.90 -19.68 16.90
C GLU A 190 -33.25 -19.61 17.63
N PRO A 191 -34.33 -20.23 17.10
CA PRO A 191 -35.66 -20.18 17.71
C PRO A 191 -35.73 -20.75 19.14
N ASP A 192 -34.83 -21.67 19.47
CA ASP A 192 -34.72 -22.33 20.77
C ASP A 192 -33.90 -21.53 21.80
N GLY A 193 -33.33 -20.39 21.40
CA GLY A 193 -32.46 -19.56 22.21
C GLY A 193 -31.04 -20.12 22.41
N SER A 194 -30.66 -21.17 21.66
CA SER A 194 -29.28 -21.68 21.65
C SER A 194 -28.33 -20.72 20.92
N ASP A 195 -27.03 -20.87 21.18
CA ASP A 195 -26.01 -20.12 20.47
C ASP A 195 -26.02 -20.51 18.97
N SER A 196 -25.96 -19.50 18.11
CA SER A 196 -25.78 -19.70 16.68
C SER A 196 -24.41 -20.30 16.40
N GLU A 197 -24.38 -21.30 15.52
CA GLU A 197 -23.11 -21.78 14.96
C GLU A 197 -22.41 -20.60 14.25
N THR A 198 -21.09 -20.50 14.38
CA THR A 198 -20.32 -19.42 13.75
C THR A 198 -19.43 -19.91 12.63
N SER A 199 -19.05 -21.20 12.64
CA SER A 199 -18.22 -21.79 11.60
C SER A 199 -19.04 -22.15 10.38
N LEU A 200 -18.73 -21.51 9.25
CA LEU A 200 -19.32 -21.83 7.95
C LEU A 200 -19.18 -23.32 7.58
N PHE A 201 -18.01 -23.91 7.90
CA PHE A 201 -17.73 -25.31 7.59
C PHE A 201 -18.55 -26.26 8.48
N ALA A 202 -18.67 -25.97 9.78
CA ALA A 202 -19.51 -26.77 10.68
C ALA A 202 -21.00 -26.74 10.30
N MET A 203 -21.50 -25.60 9.81
CA MET A 203 -22.87 -25.49 9.29
C MET A 203 -23.08 -26.43 8.08
N LEU A 204 -22.18 -26.39 7.11
CA LEU A 204 -22.27 -27.24 5.91
C LEU A 204 -22.09 -28.72 6.25
N ASP A 205 -21.16 -29.05 7.15
CA ASP A 205 -20.94 -30.43 7.60
C ASP A 205 -22.18 -30.98 8.33
N SER A 206 -22.87 -30.15 9.12
CA SER A 206 -24.13 -30.52 9.78
C SER A 206 -25.25 -30.80 8.76
N ALA A 207 -25.39 -29.99 7.71
CA ALA A 207 -26.35 -30.25 6.65
C ALA A 207 -26.01 -31.51 5.84
N ILE A 208 -24.74 -31.74 5.52
CA ILE A 208 -24.29 -32.94 4.81
C ILE A 208 -24.61 -34.19 5.64
N ALA A 209 -24.36 -34.15 6.96
CA ALA A 209 -24.70 -35.25 7.86
C ALA A 209 -26.21 -35.50 7.94
N ALA A 210 -27.01 -34.43 8.03
CA ALA A 210 -28.47 -34.54 8.02
C ALA A 210 -28.97 -35.18 6.72
N LEU A 211 -28.45 -34.77 5.56
CA LEU A 211 -28.85 -35.28 4.25
C LEU A 211 -28.43 -36.73 3.98
N LYS A 212 -27.32 -37.18 4.57
CA LYS A 212 -26.86 -38.57 4.47
C LYS A 212 -27.61 -39.53 5.40
N THR A 213 -28.33 -39.01 6.39
CA THR A 213 -29.13 -39.82 7.31
C THR A 213 -30.46 -40.16 6.63
N PRO A 214 -30.80 -41.44 6.40
CA PRO A 214 -32.08 -41.83 5.78
C PRO A 214 -33.28 -41.40 6.63
N VAL A 215 -34.36 -40.93 5.99
CA VAL A 215 -35.56 -40.42 6.68
C VAL A 215 -36.88 -41.04 6.17
N ALA A 216 -36.84 -41.94 5.19
CA ALA A 216 -38.03 -42.46 4.52
C ALA A 216 -39.05 -43.10 5.47
N ASP A 217 -38.58 -43.79 6.50
CA ASP A 217 -39.40 -44.63 7.38
C ASP A 217 -39.86 -43.95 8.68
N SER A 218 -39.47 -42.69 8.91
CA SER A 218 -39.64 -42.03 10.21
C SER A 218 -39.93 -40.53 10.08
N GLU A 219 -41.13 -40.14 10.50
CA GLU A 219 -41.54 -38.73 10.49
C GLU A 219 -40.72 -37.88 11.47
N ALA A 220 -40.26 -38.48 12.57
CA ALA A 220 -39.36 -37.83 13.53
C ALA A 220 -37.97 -37.55 12.92
N ASP A 221 -37.47 -38.46 12.08
CA ASP A 221 -36.18 -38.26 11.40
C ASP A 221 -36.29 -37.20 10.29
N LYS A 222 -37.45 -37.12 9.61
CA LYS A 222 -37.74 -36.02 8.67
C LYS A 222 -37.75 -34.66 9.37
N GLU A 223 -38.41 -34.57 10.52
CA GLU A 223 -38.46 -33.33 11.32
C GLU A 223 -37.06 -32.93 11.82
N THR A 224 -36.26 -33.91 12.27
CA THR A 224 -34.87 -33.69 12.70
C THR A 224 -34.00 -33.20 11.53
N ALA A 225 -34.11 -33.81 10.36
CA ALA A 225 -33.38 -33.38 9.17
C ALA A 225 -33.80 -31.98 8.71
N ALA A 226 -35.10 -31.68 8.71
CA ALA A 226 -35.62 -30.36 8.36
C ALA A 226 -35.10 -29.28 9.32
N ALA A 227 -35.12 -29.54 10.63
CA ALA A 227 -34.60 -28.62 11.63
C ALA A 227 -33.09 -28.33 11.45
N ALA A 228 -32.30 -29.35 11.08
CA ALA A 228 -30.87 -29.19 10.80
C ALA A 228 -30.61 -28.34 9.53
N LEU A 229 -31.42 -28.52 8.47
CA LEU A 229 -31.34 -27.71 7.25
C LEU A 229 -31.78 -26.27 7.49
N ASP A 230 -32.83 -26.06 8.28
CA ASP A 230 -33.29 -24.72 8.66
C ASP A 230 -32.27 -23.98 9.52
N LYS A 231 -31.62 -24.68 10.46
CA LYS A 231 -30.50 -24.14 11.25
C LYS A 231 -29.33 -23.78 10.34
N THR A 232 -28.99 -24.65 9.39
CA THR A 232 -27.94 -24.36 8.40
C THR A 232 -28.30 -23.15 7.56
N ASN A 233 -29.55 -23.01 7.10
CA ASN A 233 -29.99 -21.87 6.29
C ASN A 233 -29.84 -20.55 7.05
N ARG A 234 -30.22 -20.52 8.34
CA ARG A 234 -30.01 -19.34 9.22
C ARG A 234 -28.52 -19.04 9.40
N GLY A 235 -27.72 -20.07 9.70
CA GLY A 235 -26.26 -19.94 9.83
C GLY A 235 -25.61 -19.37 8.57
N LEU A 236 -25.94 -19.91 7.39
CA LEU A 236 -25.43 -19.44 6.11
C LEU A 236 -25.84 -17.99 5.83
N LYS A 237 -27.05 -17.56 6.21
CA LYS A 237 -27.46 -16.14 6.11
C LYS A 237 -26.59 -15.25 7.02
N ASN A 238 -26.33 -15.69 8.24
CA ASN A 238 -25.48 -14.95 9.18
C ASN A 238 -24.02 -14.87 8.69
N SER A 239 -23.48 -15.96 8.17
CA SER A 239 -22.13 -16.00 7.57
C SER A 239 -22.04 -15.14 6.31
N LEU A 240 -23.05 -15.20 5.42
CA LEU A 240 -23.11 -14.35 4.23
C LEU A 240 -23.10 -12.86 4.60
N ASN A 241 -23.89 -12.46 5.62
CA ASN A 241 -23.89 -11.08 6.11
C ASN A 241 -22.52 -10.65 6.65
N ASN A 242 -21.80 -11.56 7.32
CA ASN A 242 -20.44 -11.28 7.80
C ASN A 242 -19.48 -11.04 6.63
N VAL A 243 -19.46 -11.95 5.64
CA VAL A 243 -18.63 -11.80 4.43
C VAL A 243 -18.97 -10.50 3.68
N LEU A 244 -20.25 -10.18 3.49
CA LEU A 244 -20.68 -8.94 2.84
C LEU A 244 -20.27 -7.68 3.62
N THR A 245 -20.24 -7.76 4.96
CA THR A 245 -19.75 -6.66 5.81
C THR A 245 -18.26 -6.43 5.58
N VAL A 246 -17.48 -7.51 5.51
CA VAL A 246 -16.04 -7.42 5.19
C VAL A 246 -15.84 -6.89 3.77
N CYS A 247 -16.60 -7.36 2.77
CA CYS A 247 -16.54 -6.81 1.41
C CYS A 247 -16.83 -5.30 1.36
N ALA A 248 -17.83 -4.84 2.12
CA ALA A 248 -18.14 -3.42 2.22
C ALA A 248 -16.98 -2.64 2.85
N GLU A 249 -16.36 -3.18 3.91
CA GLU A 249 -15.15 -2.60 4.49
C GLU A 249 -14.03 -2.50 3.45
N LEU A 250 -13.68 -3.60 2.77
CA LEU A 250 -12.63 -3.62 1.74
C LEU A 250 -12.91 -2.62 0.61
N GLY A 251 -14.16 -2.49 0.16
CA GLY A 251 -14.56 -1.50 -0.83
C GLY A 251 -14.34 -0.05 -0.34
N THR A 252 -14.65 0.26 0.93
CA THR A 252 -14.31 1.58 1.49
C THR A 252 -12.82 1.81 1.60
N GLN A 253 -12.05 0.77 1.93
CA GLN A 253 -10.60 0.83 2.02
C GLN A 253 -9.95 1.09 0.65
N LEU A 254 -10.45 0.46 -0.43
CA LEU A 254 -9.93 0.70 -1.79
C LEU A 254 -10.16 2.15 -2.24
N ASN A 255 -11.36 2.70 -2.01
CA ASN A 255 -11.66 4.10 -2.32
C ASN A 255 -10.78 5.08 -1.51
N GLU A 256 -10.52 4.75 -0.24
CA GLU A 256 -9.62 5.54 0.59
C GLU A 256 -8.17 5.47 0.11
N LEU A 257 -7.68 4.28 -0.25
CA LEU A 257 -6.34 4.09 -0.79
C LEU A 257 -6.13 4.89 -2.09
N GLU A 258 -7.11 4.90 -2.99
CA GLU A 258 -7.08 5.70 -4.21
C GLU A 258 -7.01 7.20 -3.89
N SER A 259 -7.84 7.67 -2.95
CA SER A 259 -7.85 9.07 -2.51
C SER A 259 -6.50 9.49 -1.89
N LEU A 260 -5.93 8.63 -1.04
CA LEU A 260 -4.62 8.86 -0.43
C LEU A 260 -3.50 8.82 -1.45
N ASP A 261 -3.63 8.03 -2.52
CA ASP A 261 -2.63 7.97 -3.58
C ASP A 261 -2.64 9.19 -4.48
N SER A 262 -3.83 9.70 -4.82
CA SER A 262 -3.96 11.00 -5.49
C SER A 262 -3.37 12.12 -4.64
N LEU A 263 -3.71 12.16 -3.35
CA LEU A 263 -3.18 13.17 -2.42
C LEU A 263 -1.65 13.06 -2.26
N GLY A 264 -1.12 11.84 -2.20
CA GLY A 264 0.31 11.58 -2.16
C GLY A 264 1.02 12.05 -3.43
N SER A 265 0.39 11.88 -4.60
CA SER A 265 0.91 12.35 -5.89
C SER A 265 0.95 13.88 -5.97
N ASP A 266 -0.10 14.56 -5.50
CA ASP A 266 -0.15 16.02 -5.42
C ASP A 266 0.91 16.58 -4.47
N ARG A 267 1.09 15.94 -3.30
CA ARG A 267 2.18 16.29 -2.36
C ARG A 267 3.55 16.10 -3.02
N ALA A 268 3.76 14.99 -3.73
CA ALA A 268 5.03 14.73 -4.41
C ALA A 268 5.34 15.80 -5.47
N LEU A 269 4.34 16.20 -6.26
CA LEU A 269 4.49 17.27 -7.25
C LEU A 269 4.81 18.61 -6.57
N GLY A 270 4.04 19.00 -5.55
CA GLY A 270 4.27 20.25 -4.81
C GLY A 270 5.65 20.29 -4.14
N GLN A 271 6.08 19.17 -3.55
CA GLN A 271 7.42 19.06 -2.96
C GLN A 271 8.52 19.09 -4.02
N THR A 272 8.29 18.52 -5.21
CA THR A 272 9.25 18.59 -6.32
C THR A 272 9.39 20.02 -6.83
N GLN A 273 8.28 20.77 -6.95
CA GLN A 273 8.32 22.18 -7.33
C GLN A 273 9.07 23.02 -6.28
N GLN A 274 8.74 22.85 -4.99
CA GLN A 274 9.44 23.55 -3.91
C GLN A 274 10.94 23.23 -3.89
N MET A 275 11.33 21.98 -4.17
CA MET A 275 12.74 21.60 -4.26
C MET A 275 13.40 22.32 -5.44
N SER A 276 12.75 22.34 -6.59
CA SER A 276 13.22 23.04 -7.77
C SER A 276 13.45 24.53 -7.50
N ASP A 277 12.48 25.20 -6.89
CA ASP A 277 12.57 26.63 -6.54
C ASP A 277 13.73 26.93 -5.56
N LEU A 278 14.10 25.96 -4.71
CA LEU A 278 15.19 26.12 -3.74
C LEU A 278 16.57 25.89 -4.35
N VAL A 279 16.72 24.81 -5.13
CA VAL A 279 18.06 24.31 -5.50
C VAL A 279 18.36 24.34 -6.99
N ASP A 280 17.37 24.47 -7.89
CA ASP A 280 17.63 24.45 -9.32
C ASP A 280 18.17 25.79 -9.81
N VAL A 281 18.94 25.71 -10.90
CA VAL A 281 19.59 26.86 -11.50
C VAL A 281 18.65 27.61 -12.45
N ASP A 282 18.64 28.95 -12.38
CA ASP A 282 18.17 29.76 -13.50
C ASP A 282 19.26 29.78 -14.57
N TRP A 283 19.07 28.95 -15.60
CA TRP A 283 20.02 28.81 -16.70
C TRP A 283 20.31 30.14 -17.40
N ASN A 284 19.31 31.01 -17.56
CA ASN A 284 19.49 32.28 -18.27
C ASN A 284 20.40 33.22 -17.47
N ALA A 285 20.10 33.38 -16.18
CA ALA A 285 20.89 34.22 -15.28
C ALA A 285 22.31 33.65 -15.07
N THR A 286 22.43 32.32 -14.98
CA THR A 286 23.71 31.65 -14.70
C THR A 286 24.63 31.67 -15.90
N ILE A 287 24.12 31.41 -17.12
CA ILE A 287 24.90 31.53 -18.36
C ILE A 287 25.37 32.98 -18.54
N SER A 288 24.49 33.96 -18.30
CA SER A 288 24.85 35.37 -18.39
C SER A 288 25.96 35.75 -17.40
N SER A 289 25.83 35.30 -16.14
CA SER A 289 26.83 35.53 -15.09
C SER A 289 28.16 34.83 -15.38
N TYR A 290 28.11 33.60 -15.91
CA TYR A 290 29.28 32.83 -16.32
C TYR A 290 30.08 33.54 -17.43
N ILE A 291 29.39 34.02 -18.48
CA ILE A 291 30.03 34.74 -19.59
C ILE A 291 30.59 36.09 -19.12
N MET A 292 29.83 36.82 -18.29
CA MET A 292 30.28 38.09 -17.71
C MET A 292 31.57 37.87 -16.90
N GLN A 293 31.60 36.84 -16.05
CA GLN A 293 32.75 36.54 -15.20
C GLN A 293 33.95 36.05 -16.01
N GLN A 294 33.72 35.24 -17.04
CA GLN A 294 34.77 34.82 -17.98
C GLN A 294 35.42 36.04 -18.65
N THR A 295 34.60 36.98 -19.12
CA THR A 295 35.06 38.21 -19.79
C THR A 295 35.81 39.12 -18.81
N ALA A 296 35.28 39.32 -17.60
CA ALA A 296 35.91 40.10 -16.55
C ALA A 296 37.27 39.51 -16.12
N LEU A 297 37.36 38.18 -16.02
CA LEU A 297 38.60 37.48 -15.70
C LEU A 297 39.66 37.68 -16.79
N GLN A 298 39.28 37.55 -18.07
CA GLN A 298 40.18 37.84 -19.20
C GLN A 298 40.67 39.30 -19.21
N ALA A 299 39.76 40.25 -18.96
CA ALA A 299 40.11 41.66 -18.84
C ALA A 299 41.05 41.94 -17.66
N SER A 300 40.82 41.27 -16.51
CA SER A 300 41.67 41.39 -15.32
C SER A 300 43.08 40.85 -15.56
N TYR A 301 43.22 39.71 -16.25
CA TYR A 301 44.52 39.20 -16.67
C TYR A 301 45.25 40.16 -17.61
N LYS A 302 44.52 40.77 -18.56
CA LYS A 302 45.08 41.76 -19.48
C LYS A 302 45.57 43.01 -18.73
N ALA A 303 44.73 43.59 -17.88
CA ALA A 303 45.07 44.77 -17.09
C ALA A 303 46.26 44.51 -16.15
N PHE A 304 46.31 43.34 -15.51
CA PHE A 304 47.44 42.94 -14.67
C PHE A 304 48.74 42.81 -15.46
N THR A 305 48.69 42.23 -16.67
CA THR A 305 49.85 42.12 -17.57
C THR A 305 50.33 43.50 -18.01
N ASP A 306 49.41 44.41 -18.36
CA ASP A 306 49.73 45.77 -18.78
C ASP A 306 50.32 46.59 -17.61
N MET A 307 49.83 46.40 -16.39
CA MET A 307 50.36 47.05 -15.18
C MET A 307 51.75 46.55 -14.79
N GLN A 308 52.07 45.26 -15.01
CA GLN A 308 53.44 44.76 -14.90
C GLN A 308 54.36 45.41 -15.95
N GLY A 309 53.86 45.67 -17.16
CA GLY A 309 54.59 46.37 -18.22
C GLY A 309 54.90 47.84 -17.92
N LEU A 310 54.07 48.52 -17.12
CA LEU A 310 54.27 49.92 -16.70
C LEU A 310 55.26 50.09 -15.53
N SER A 311 55.70 48.99 -14.90
CA SER A 311 56.65 49.02 -13.78
C SER A 311 58.10 49.21 -14.25
N LEU A 312 58.65 50.39 -13.93
CA LEU A 312 60.07 50.77 -13.85
C LEU A 312 60.94 50.91 -15.12
N PHE A 313 60.55 50.43 -16.31
CA PHE A 313 61.37 50.65 -17.52
C PHE A 313 60.91 51.79 -18.45
N GLN A 314 59.71 52.33 -18.25
CA GLN A 314 59.16 53.40 -19.11
C GLN A 314 59.01 54.76 -18.43
N LEU A 315 59.11 54.85 -17.10
CA LEU A 315 59.04 56.12 -16.36
C LEU A 315 60.41 56.84 -16.21
N ASN A 316 61.49 56.29 -16.80
CA ASN A 316 62.85 56.85 -16.76
C ASN A 316 63.43 57.13 -18.17
N LYS A 317 62.62 57.67 -19.09
CA LYS A 317 63.11 58.33 -20.29
C LYS A 317 62.66 59.79 -20.32
#